data_AF-A0A9D1SGU5-F1
#
_entry.id   AF-A0A9D1SGU5-F1
#
_cell.length_a   1.000
_cell.length_b   1.000
_cell.length_c   1.000
_cell.angle_alpha   90.00
_cell.angle_beta   90.00
_cell.angle_gamma   90.00
#
_symmetry.space_group_name_H-M   'P 1'
#
loop_
_entity.id
_entity.type
_entity.pdbx_description
1 polymer ?
#
loop_
_entity_poly.entity_id
_entity_poly.type
_entity_poly.pdbx_seq_one_letter_code
_entity_poly.pdbx_strand_id
1 'polypeptide(L)'
;MLNRRESEVMQAVFSLCREEGRCLVSPADLLRCLPAKQKYTEEKLEKILHALELDGYFEMLSSDRKGEKMYVLTLQPKGFAFQRSSVQLYRSMALRIGWTIASAVLAFLVGLLMKKIF
;
A
#
# COMPACT_ATOMS: atom_id res chain seq x y z
N MET A 1 2.72 -9.59 0.48
CA MET A 1 1.60 -8.62 0.59
C MET A 1 2.06 -7.55 1.54
N LEU A 2 1.95 -6.27 1.18
CA LEU A 2 2.37 -5.21 2.09
C LEU A 2 1.48 -5.18 3.33
N ASN A 3 2.10 -5.00 4.48
CA ASN A 3 1.40 -4.67 5.71
C ASN A 3 0.80 -3.25 5.60
N ARG A 4 -0.18 -2.93 6.45
CA ARG A 4 -0.86 -1.62 6.42
C ARG A 4 0.13 -0.45 6.53
N ARG A 5 1.17 -0.60 7.37
CA ARG A 5 2.20 0.43 7.56
C ARG A 5 3.09 0.60 6.33
N GLU A 6 3.49 -0.51 5.72
CA GLU A 6 4.32 -0.53 4.51
C GLU A 6 3.55 0.06 3.33
N SER A 7 2.25 -0.24 3.23
CA SER A 7 1.35 0.36 2.25
C SER A 7 1.22 1.87 2.43
N GLU A 8 1.13 2.37 3.67
CA GLU A 8 1.08 3.80 3.97
C GLU A 8 2.40 4.51 3.62
N VAL A 9 3.54 3.92 3.97
CA VAL A 9 4.88 4.44 3.61
C VAL A 9 5.07 4.44 2.09
N MET A 10 4.72 3.35 1.42
CA MET A 10 4.80 3.24 -0.03
C MET A 10 3.91 4.27 -0.73
N GLN A 11 2.72 4.53 -0.20
CA GLN A 11 1.82 5.57 -0.73
C GLN A 11 2.41 6.97 -0.55
N ALA A 12 3.05 7.27 0.58
CA ALA A 12 3.75 8.53 0.81
C ALA A 12 4.91 8.72 -0.18
N VAL A 13 5.78 7.71 -0.32
CA VAL A 13 6.89 7.72 -1.30
C VAL A 13 6.38 7.90 -2.73
N PHE A 14 5.35 7.14 -3.12
CA PHE A 14 4.75 7.27 -4.44
C PHE A 14 4.16 8.67 -4.69
N SER A 15 3.53 9.27 -3.68
CA SER A 15 2.98 10.63 -3.81
C SER A 15 4.06 11.70 -4.01
N LEU A 16 5.23 11.51 -3.40
CA LEU A 16 6.40 12.40 -3.52
C LEU A 16 7.14 12.19 -4.86
N CYS A 17 7.20 10.95 -5.35
CA CYS A 17 7.90 10.56 -6.58
C CYS A 17 6.99 10.56 -7.84
N ARG A 18 5.75 11.06 -7.75
CA ARG A 18 4.67 10.83 -8.73
C ARG A 18 4.99 11.28 -10.17
N GLU A 19 5.75 12.36 -10.35
CA GLU A 19 5.96 12.95 -11.67
C GLU A 19 7.22 12.43 -12.38
N GLU A 20 8.33 12.27 -11.65
CA GLU A 20 9.63 11.94 -12.26
C GLU A 20 10.06 10.49 -12.02
N GLY A 21 9.34 9.74 -11.18
CA GLY A 21 9.76 8.41 -10.75
C GLY A 21 10.98 8.42 -9.84
N ARG A 22 11.53 9.61 -9.55
CA ARG A 22 12.68 9.84 -8.69
C ARG A 22 12.31 10.99 -7.78
N CYS A 23 12.59 10.86 -6.49
CA CYS A 23 12.38 11.93 -5.53
C CYS A 23 13.53 11.96 -4.54
N LEU A 24 13.96 13.18 -4.21
CA LEU A 24 14.96 13.44 -3.19
C LEU A 24 14.22 13.95 -1.96
N VAL A 25 14.27 13.19 -0.88
CA VAL A 25 13.43 13.42 0.30
C VAL A 25 14.27 13.26 1.56
N SER A 26 14.10 14.19 2.51
CA SER A 26 14.69 14.05 3.84
C SER A 26 13.85 13.06 4.69
N PRO A 27 14.47 12.30 5.62
CA PRO A 27 13.70 11.45 6.54
C PRO A 27 12.62 12.21 7.32
N ALA A 28 12.89 13.49 7.65
CA ALA A 28 11.96 14.36 8.34
C ALA A 28 10.72 14.70 7.49
N ASP A 29 10.90 14.98 6.20
CA ASP A 29 9.78 15.25 5.29
C ASP A 29 8.94 14.00 5.03
N LEU A 30 9.60 12.84 4.94
CA LEU A 30 8.93 11.56 4.80
C LEU A 30 8.07 11.24 6.04
N LEU A 31 8.56 11.55 7.24
CA LEU A 31 7.79 11.47 8.49
C LEU A 31 6.61 12.44 8.54
N ARG A 32 6.73 13.64 7.96
CA ARG A 32 5.63 14.62 7.88
C ARG A 32 4.51 14.17 6.93
N CYS A 33 4.85 13.44 5.87
CA CYS A 33 3.87 12.89 4.94
C CYS A 33 3.12 11.67 5.51
N LEU A 34 3.61 11.07 6.59
CA LEU A 34 2.98 9.90 7.21
C LEU A 34 1.84 10.29 8.16
N PRO A 35 0.74 9.51 8.20
CA PRO A 35 -0.36 9.81 9.11
C PRO A 35 0.09 9.70 10.57
N ALA A 36 -0.07 10.79 11.33
CA ALA A 36 0.33 10.90 12.74
C ALA A 36 -0.29 9.84 13.68
N LYS A 37 -1.33 9.13 13.22
CA LYS A 37 -2.04 8.08 13.98
C LYS A 37 -1.16 6.90 14.38
N GLN A 38 -0.01 6.66 13.74
CA GLN A 38 0.78 5.44 13.95
C GLN A 38 2.09 5.60 14.74
N LYS A 39 2.41 6.79 15.25
CA LYS A 39 3.66 7.06 16.01
C LYS A 39 4.88 6.42 15.34
N TYR A 40 5.13 6.80 14.08
CA TYR A 40 6.33 6.38 13.36
C TYR A 40 7.57 6.95 14.05
N THR A 41 8.56 6.09 14.31
CA THR A 41 9.91 6.47 14.77
C THR A 41 10.85 6.36 13.58
N GLU A 42 11.91 7.16 13.53
CA GLU A 42 12.92 7.11 12.44
C GLU A 42 13.43 5.68 12.19
N GLU A 43 13.78 4.94 13.24
CA GLU A 43 14.24 3.54 13.12
C GLU A 43 13.21 2.61 12.45
N LYS A 44 11.92 2.81 12.75
CA LYS A 44 10.85 2.00 12.16
C LYS A 44 10.63 2.37 10.71
N LEU A 45 10.75 3.65 10.39
CA LEU A 45 10.64 4.13 9.02
C LEU A 45 11.79 3.56 8.18
N GLU A 46 13.03 3.64 8.64
CA GLU A 46 14.19 3.06 7.95
C GLU A 46 14.02 1.55 7.74
N LYS A 47 13.57 0.80 8.75
CA LYS A 47 13.29 -0.64 8.59
C LYS A 47 12.26 -0.92 7.51
N ILE A 48 11.18 -0.13 7.44
CA ILE A 48 10.14 -0.29 6.43
C ILE A 48 10.66 0.09 5.05
N LEU A 49 11.44 1.19 4.94
CA LEU A 49 12.04 1.61 3.69
C LEU A 49 12.98 0.55 3.13
N HIS A 50 13.84 -0.02 3.97
CA HIS A 50 14.74 -1.10 3.56
C HIS A 50 13.99 -2.38 3.17
N ALA A 51 12.91 -2.72 3.87
CA ALA A 51 12.06 -3.86 3.49
C ALA A 51 11.42 -3.65 2.10
N LEU A 52 10.91 -2.44 1.84
CA LEU A 52 10.31 -2.08 0.55
C LEU A 52 11.34 -2.04 -0.59
N GLU A 53 12.57 -1.64 -0.29
CA GLU A 53 13.70 -1.69 -1.22
C GLU A 53 14.07 -3.13 -1.57
N LEU A 54 14.22 -4.01 -0.58
CA LEU A 54 14.50 -5.44 -0.78
C LEU A 54 13.40 -6.14 -1.59
N ASP A 55 12.15 -5.73 -1.42
CA ASP A 55 11.01 -6.23 -2.20
C ASP A 55 10.98 -5.70 -3.66
N GLY A 56 11.83 -4.72 -3.98
CA GLY A 56 11.97 -4.10 -5.30
C GLY A 56 10.85 -3.12 -5.64
N TYR A 57 10.30 -2.41 -4.65
CA TYR A 57 9.34 -1.33 -4.93
C TYR A 57 10.03 -0.06 -5.40
N PHE A 58 11.21 0.24 -4.84
CA PHE A 58 12.04 1.38 -5.20
C PHE A 58 13.50 1.09 -4.82
N GLU A 59 14.42 1.86 -5.37
CA GLU A 59 15.83 1.91 -4.96
C GLU A 59 16.05 3.13 -4.06
N MET A 60 16.79 2.96 -2.97
CA MET A 60 17.09 4.04 -2.03
C MET A 60 18.59 4.31 -2.00
N LEU A 61 19.01 5.47 -2.53
CA LEU A 61 20.37 5.95 -2.36
C LEU A 61 20.42 6.93 -1.18
N SER A 62 21.19 6.60 -0.14
CA SER A 62 21.51 7.57 0.91
C SER A 62 22.71 8.40 0.48
N SER A 63 22.54 9.73 0.44
CA SER A 63 23.64 10.66 0.20
C SER A 63 23.70 11.68 1.33
N ASP A 64 24.87 11.82 1.93
CA ASP A 64 25.14 12.91 2.86
C ASP A 64 25.56 14.13 2.05
N ARG A 65 24.72 15.16 2.01
CA ARG A 65 25.04 16.42 1.31
C ARG A 65 24.92 17.55 2.32
N LYS A 66 26.06 18.13 2.69
CA LYS A 66 26.17 19.22 3.70
C LYS A 66 25.73 18.83 5.13
N GLY A 67 25.95 17.59 5.57
CA GLY A 67 25.66 17.16 6.94
C GLY A 67 24.19 16.85 7.22
N GLU A 68 23.36 16.79 6.17
CA GLU A 68 21.95 16.43 6.22
C GLU A 68 21.75 15.15 5.37
N LYS A 69 21.21 14.10 6.00
CA LYS A 69 20.94 12.82 5.33
C LYS A 69 19.81 13.00 4.32
N MET A 70 20.13 12.84 3.04
CA MET A 70 19.15 12.87 1.95
C MET A 70 18.95 11.46 1.40
N TYR A 71 17.68 11.09 1.17
CA TYR A 71 17.32 9.86 0.49
C TYR A 71 16.90 10.16 -0.94
N VAL A 72 17.60 9.58 -1.91
CA VAL A 72 17.19 9.56 -3.32
C VAL A 72 16.42 8.27 -3.53
N LEU A 73 15.11 8.39 -3.65
CA LEU A 73 14.18 7.28 -3.89
C LEU A 73 13.90 7.21 -5.39
N THR A 74 14.15 6.07 -6.02
CA THR A 74 13.85 5.81 -7.43
C THR A 74 12.82 4.70 -7.52
N LEU A 75 11.60 5.01 -7.97
CA LEU A 75 10.51 4.04 -8.13
C LEU A 75 10.86 2.99 -9.19
N GLN A 76 10.75 1.72 -8.81
CA GLN A 76 10.85 0.60 -9.74
C GLN A 76 9.46 0.27 -10.34
N PRO A 77 9.40 -0.58 -11.39
CA PRO A 77 8.13 -0.95 -12.04
C PRO A 77 7.06 -1.51 -11.08
N LYS A 78 7.49 -2.24 -10.03
CA LYS A 78 6.57 -2.72 -8.97
C LYS A 78 5.99 -1.56 -8.15
N GLY A 79 6.78 -0.53 -7.88
CA GLY A 79 6.35 0.68 -7.21
C GLY A 79 5.33 1.49 -8.02
N PHE A 80 5.52 1.58 -9.34
CA PHE A 80 4.53 2.16 -10.25
C PHE A 80 3.24 1.34 -10.33
N ALA A 81 3.36 0.01 -10.30
CA ALA A 81 2.21 -0.90 -10.31
C ALA A 81 1.42 -0.87 -8.99
N PHE A 82 2.02 -0.45 -7.86
CA PHE A 82 1.39 -0.43 -6.54
C PHE A 82 0.05 0.31 -6.51
N GLN A 83 -0.06 1.48 -7.17
CA GLN A 83 -1.31 2.25 -7.22
C GLN A 83 -2.41 1.51 -8.00
N ARG A 84 -2.06 0.84 -9.10
CA ARG A 84 -3.04 0.07 -9.89
C ARG A 84 -3.45 -1.22 -9.19
N SER A 85 -2.48 -1.92 -8.61
CA SER A 85 -2.69 -3.21 -7.94
C SER A 85 -3.49 -3.09 -6.65
N SER A 86 -3.27 -2.04 -5.85
CA SER A 86 -4.03 -1.80 -4.62
C SER A 86 -5.52 -1.56 -4.88
N VAL A 87 -5.86 -0.78 -5.92
CA VAL A 87 -7.25 -0.52 -6.34
C VAL A 87 -7.91 -1.78 -6.93
N GLN A 88 -7.17 -2.55 -7.74
CA GLN A 88 -7.67 -3.81 -8.32
C GLN A 88 -7.90 -4.90 -7.27
N LEU A 89 -7.06 -4.98 -6.25
CA LEU A 89 -7.24 -5.92 -5.13
C LEU A 89 -8.52 -5.63 -4.35
N TYR A 90 -8.78 -4.36 -4.02
CA TYR A 90 -10.02 -4.00 -3.30
C TYR A 90 -11.28 -4.33 -4.11
N ARG A 91 -11.27 -4.02 -5.42
CA ARG A 91 -12.39 -4.32 -6.32
C ARG A 91 -12.63 -5.83 -6.48
N SER A 92 -11.57 -6.61 -6.66
CA SER A 92 -11.70 -8.07 -6.82
C SER A 92 -12.18 -8.74 -5.54
N MET A 93 -11.72 -8.29 -4.37
CA MET A 93 -12.22 -8.78 -3.08
C MET A 93 -13.69 -8.41 -2.86
N ALA A 94 -14.11 -7.18 -3.19
CA ALA A 94 -15.51 -6.76 -3.07
C ALA A 94 -16.45 -7.57 -3.98
N LEU A 95 -16.06 -7.81 -5.23
CA LEU A 95 -16.83 -8.65 -6.16
C LEU A 95 -16.96 -10.09 -5.65
N ARG A 96 -15.87 -10.64 -5.09
CA ARG A 96 -15.87 -12.00 -4.55
C ARG A 96 -16.78 -12.14 -3.33
N ILE A 97 -16.74 -11.17 -2.42
CA ILE A 97 -17.64 -11.11 -1.25
C ILE A 97 -19.10 -10.97 -1.72
N GLY A 98 -19.36 -10.10 -2.69
CA GLY A 98 -20.68 -9.93 -3.28
C GLY A 98 -21.25 -11.23 -3.87
N TRP A 99 -20.41 -11.99 -4.60
CA TRP A 99 -20.80 -13.29 -5.15
C TRP A 99 -21.14 -14.31 -4.05
N THR A 100 -20.34 -14.36 -2.98
CA THR A 100 -20.60 -15.26 -1.84
C THR A 100 -21.93 -14.92 -1.18
N ILE A 101 -22.21 -13.64 -0.91
CA ILE A 101 -23.48 -13.21 -0.32
C ILE A 101 -24.64 -13.53 -1.25
N ALA A 102 -24.52 -13.24 -2.55
CA ALA A 102 -25.56 -13.55 -3.53
C ALA A 102 -25.89 -15.06 -3.56
N SER A 103 -24.87 -15.92 -3.53
CA SER A 103 -25.06 -17.38 -3.48
C SER A 103 -25.76 -17.85 -2.20
N ALA A 104 -25.43 -17.27 -1.05
CA ALA A 104 -26.05 -17.59 0.23
C ALA A 104 -27.52 -17.17 0.26
N VAL A 105 -27.84 -15.99 -0.27
CA VAL A 105 -29.22 -15.50 -0.41
C VAL A 105 -30.02 -16.40 -1.36
N LEU A 106 -29.42 -16.81 -2.48
CA LEU A 106 -30.08 -17.70 -3.43
C LEU A 106 -30.41 -19.06 -2.79
N ALA A 107 -29.45 -19.66 -2.08
CA ALA A 107 -29.66 -20.92 -1.35
C ALA A 107 -30.75 -20.80 -0.28
N PHE A 108 -30.78 -19.67 0.44
CA PHE A 108 -31.80 -19.39 1.44
C PHE A 108 -33.20 -19.27 0.82
N LEU A 109 -33.34 -18.58 -0.31
CA LEU A 109 -34.59 -18.44 -1.05
C LEU A 109 -35.13 -19.79 -1.54
N VAL A 110 -34.25 -20.66 -2.04
CA VAL A 110 -34.61 -22.03 -2.44
C VAL A 110 -35.14 -22.82 -1.24
N GLY A 111 -34.47 -22.73 -0.08
CA GLY A 111 -34.95 -23.38 1.16
C GLY A 111 -36.30 -22.85 1.63
N LEU A 112 -36.55 -21.54 1.48
CA LEU A 112 -37.82 -20.90 1.84
C LEU A 112 -38.97 -21.34 0.92
N LEU A 113 -38.70 -21.49 -0.39
CA LEU A 113 -39.65 -22.01 -1.36
C LEU A 113 -40.01 -23.47 -1.07
N MET A 114 -39.03 -24.32 -0.75
CA MET A 114 -39.29 -25.71 -0.34
C MET A 114 -40.23 -25.77 0.88
N LYS A 115 -39.96 -24.95 1.91
CA LYS A 115 -40.79 -24.90 3.14
C LYS A 115 -42.21 -24.35 2.92
N LYS A 116 -42.47 -23.67 1.79
CA LYS A 116 -43.79 -23.12 1.47
C LYS A 116 -44.65 -24.09 0.65
N ILE A 117 -44.01 -25.03 -0.04
CA ILE A 117 -44.66 -26.03 -0.91
C ILE A 117 -44.87 -27.35 -0.16
N PHE A 118 -44.00 -27.67 0.81
CA PHE A 118 -44.03 -28.88 1.63
C PHE A 118 -44.35 -28.52 3.09
#